data_AF-A0A227J1Z3-F1
#
_entry.id   AF-A0A227J1Z3-F1
#
_cell.length_a   1.000
_cell.length_b   1.000
_cell.length_c   1.000
_cell.angle_alpha   90.00
_cell.angle_beta   90.00
_cell.angle_gamma   90.00
#
_symmetry.space_group_name_H-M   'P 1'
#
loop_
_entity.id
_entity.type
_entity.pdbx_description
1 polymer ?
#
loop_
_entity_poly.entity_id
_entity_poly.type
_entity_poly.pdbx_seq_one_letter_code
_entity_poly.pdbx_strand_id
1 'polypeptide(L)'
;MGCGGSSGGSDHNDLGQPYQFGGAVQKGPLQPGSVVTAYELNQDLEKTDTSYTTQIEDYEGNYNMNERFNTPYVELVAQGYYFNELTGKNDEQMRMSA
;
A
#
# COMPACT_ATOMS: atom_id res chain seq x y z
N MET A 1 -30.96 41.65 6.88
CA MET A 1 -31.45 40.26 6.94
C MET A 1 -30.47 39.41 6.16
N GLY A 2 -29.74 38.42 6.66
CA GLY A 2 -29.49 37.90 8.01
C GLY A 2 -28.32 36.90 7.87
N CYS A 3 -27.38 36.91 8.80
CA CYS A 3 -26.30 35.90 8.90
C CYS A 3 -26.89 34.59 9.44
N GLY A 4 -26.63 33.47 8.78
CA GLY A 4 -26.97 32.13 9.26
C GLY A 4 -25.71 31.27 9.35
N GLY A 5 -25.09 31.24 10.53
CA GLY A 5 -24.04 30.29 10.86
C GLY A 5 -24.63 29.08 11.56
N SER A 6 -24.27 27.88 11.13
CA SER A 6 -24.57 26.63 11.83
C SER A 6 -23.27 25.85 11.98
N SER A 7 -22.70 25.89 13.20
CA SER A 7 -21.62 25.04 13.64
C SER A 7 -22.19 23.67 14.03
N GLY A 8 -22.04 22.68 13.14
CA GLY A 8 -22.28 21.28 13.46
C GLY A 8 -20.97 20.64 13.89
N GLY A 9 -20.78 20.48 15.21
CA GLY A 9 -19.72 19.64 15.76
C GLY A 9 -20.11 18.17 15.58
N SER A 10 -19.25 17.39 14.93
CA SER A 10 -19.41 15.95 14.80
C SER A 10 -18.23 15.27 15.49
N ASP A 11 -18.44 14.89 16.74
CA ASP A 11 -17.53 14.05 17.52
C ASP A 11 -17.49 12.65 16.89
N HIS A 12 -16.46 12.38 16.10
CA HIS A 12 -16.20 11.05 15.57
C HIS A 12 -15.33 10.30 16.58
N ASN A 13 -15.94 9.35 17.29
CA ASN A 13 -15.22 8.32 18.03
C ASN A 13 -14.53 7.40 17.02
N ASP A 14 -13.29 7.75 16.65
CA ASP A 14 -12.40 6.91 15.84
C ASP A 14 -11.82 5.79 16.70
N LEU A 15 -12.62 4.74 16.91
CA LEU A 15 -12.10 3.43 17.27
C LEU A 15 -11.50 2.87 15.98
N GLY A 16 -10.16 2.87 15.91
CA GLY A 16 -9.34 2.52 14.74
C GLY A 16 -10.03 1.54 13.79
N GLN A 17 -10.48 2.06 12.65
CA GLN A 17 -11.22 1.30 11.66
C GLN A 17 -10.25 0.34 10.94
N PRO A 18 -10.63 -0.94 10.71
CA PRO A 18 -9.80 -1.85 9.93
C PRO A 18 -9.77 -1.37 8.47
N TYR A 19 -8.64 -0.80 8.05
CA TYR A 19 -8.43 -0.42 6.66
C TYR A 19 -7.99 -1.63 5.83
N GLN A 20 -8.76 -1.95 4.79
CA GLN A 20 -8.41 -2.98 3.81
C GLN A 20 -8.08 -2.29 2.48
N PHE A 21 -6.83 -2.43 2.03
CA PHE A 21 -6.36 -1.85 0.77
C PHE A 21 -5.98 -2.96 -0.20
N GLY A 22 -6.52 -2.90 -1.41
CA GLY A 22 -6.12 -3.73 -2.55
C GLY A 22 -5.68 -2.83 -3.70
N GLY A 23 -4.70 -3.27 -4.48
CA GLY A 23 -4.16 -2.53 -5.62
C GLY A 23 -3.39 -3.44 -6.57
N ALA A 24 -2.98 -2.90 -7.72
CA ALA A 24 -2.15 -3.59 -8.68
C ALA A 24 -0.88 -2.77 -8.94
N VAL A 25 0.29 -3.41 -8.88
CA VAL A 25 1.58 -2.76 -9.18
C VAL A 25 1.95 -3.07 -10.62
N GLN A 26 1.85 -2.08 -11.53
CA GLN A 26 2.16 -2.28 -12.94
C GLN A 26 3.33 -1.41 -13.43
N LYS A 27 4.49 -2.04 -13.65
CA LYS A 27 5.52 -1.59 -14.62
C LYS A 27 5.97 -2.75 -15.52
N GLY A 28 5.07 -3.70 -15.75
CA GLY A 28 5.35 -5.02 -16.33
C GLY A 28 5.08 -6.12 -15.31
N PRO A 29 4.85 -7.36 -15.76
CA PRO A 29 4.46 -8.47 -14.90
C PRO A 29 5.57 -8.75 -13.87
N LEU A 30 5.28 -8.42 -12.61
CA LEU A 30 6.06 -8.88 -11.47
C LEU A 30 5.84 -10.38 -11.36
N GLN A 31 6.93 -11.14 -11.23
CA GLN A 31 6.82 -12.59 -11.14
C GLN A 31 6.20 -12.98 -9.78
N PRO A 32 5.35 -14.03 -9.75
CA PRO A 32 4.87 -14.63 -8.51
C PRO A 32 6.03 -14.92 -7.57
N GLY A 33 5.86 -14.59 -6.28
CA GLY A 33 6.93 -14.66 -5.28
C GLY A 33 7.74 -13.38 -5.10
N SER A 34 7.48 -12.33 -5.89
CA SER A 34 7.91 -10.96 -5.57
C SER A 34 7.29 -10.52 -4.23
N VAL A 35 8.06 -9.77 -3.44
CA VAL A 35 7.70 -9.38 -2.07
C VAL A 35 7.12 -7.97 -2.08
N VAL A 36 5.98 -7.79 -1.41
CA VAL A 36 5.36 -6.49 -1.17
C VAL A 36 5.40 -6.19 0.33
N THR A 37 5.96 -5.05 0.70
CA THR A 37 6.06 -4.59 2.09
C THR A 37 5.25 -3.31 2.27
N ALA A 38 4.35 -3.29 3.25
CA ALA A 38 3.64 -2.09 3.69
C ALA A 38 4.29 -1.55 4.96
N TYR A 39 4.74 -0.31 4.94
CA TYR A 39 5.23 0.42 6.11
C TYR A 39 4.14 1.36 6.59
N GLU A 40 3.71 1.22 7.83
CA GLU A 40 2.82 2.19 8.45
C GLU A 40 3.57 3.51 8.66
N LEU A 41 2.92 4.63 8.35
CA LEU A 41 3.49 5.97 8.49
C LEU A 41 2.75 6.75 9.57
N ASN A 42 3.47 7.58 10.33
CA ASN A 42 2.88 8.50 11.30
C ASN A 42 2.30 9.75 10.60
N GLN A 43 1.77 10.69 11.39
CA GLN A 43 1.18 11.93 10.87
C GLN A 43 2.19 12.83 10.12
N ASP A 44 3.47 12.69 10.41
CA ASP A 44 4.58 13.40 9.76
C ASP A 44 5.11 12.65 8.52
N LEU A 45 4.44 11.57 8.09
CA LEU A 45 4.82 10.67 6.99
C LEU A 45 6.14 9.92 7.20
N GLU A 46 6.55 9.75 8.46
CA GLU A 46 7.71 8.94 8.85
C GLU A 46 7.29 7.50 9.17
N LYS A 47 8.15 6.54 8.83
CA LYS A 47 7.90 5.12 9.09
C LYS A 47 7.81 4.85 10.59
N THR A 48 6.79 4.10 10.99
CA THR A 48 6.70 3.54 12.34
C THR A 48 7.45 2.20 12.41
N ASP A 49 7.45 1.58 13.59
CA ASP A 49 7.98 0.22 13.78
C ASP A 49 7.03 -0.87 13.22
N THR A 50 5.83 -0.49 12.75
CA THR A 50 4.84 -1.41 12.18
C THR A 50 5.07 -1.58 10.69
N SER A 51 5.31 -2.82 10.26
CA SER A 51 5.33 -3.17 8.84
C SER A 51 4.81 -4.58 8.60
N TYR A 52 4.23 -4.79 7.42
CA TYR A 52 3.65 -6.06 7.01
C TYR A 52 4.18 -6.46 5.66
N THR A 53 4.37 -7.76 5.45
CA THR A 53 4.91 -8.31 4.21
C THR A 53 3.96 -9.35 3.63
N THR A 54 3.73 -9.27 2.33
CA THR A 54 3.00 -10.27 1.54
C THR A 54 3.76 -10.59 0.25
N GLN A 55 3.26 -11.55 -0.52
CA GLN A 55 3.83 -11.92 -1.81
C GLN A 55 2.81 -11.68 -2.93
N ILE A 56 3.33 -11.40 -4.12
CA ILE A 56 2.54 -11.37 -5.34
C ILE A 56 2.11 -12.80 -5.70
N GLU A 57 0.81 -12.97 -5.93
CA GLU A 57 0.15 -14.27 -6.14
C GLU A 57 0.15 -14.70 -7.61
N ASP A 58 0.22 -13.75 -8.55
CA ASP A 58 0.16 -14.01 -9.98
C ASP A 58 1.00 -13.04 -10.82
N TYR A 59 1.10 -13.34 -12.11
CA TYR A 59 1.85 -12.52 -13.07
C TYR A 59 1.18 -11.17 -13.39
N GLU A 60 -0.06 -10.95 -12.96
CA GLU A 60 -0.73 -9.65 -13.11
C GLU A 60 -0.33 -8.68 -11.98
N GLY A 61 0.43 -9.16 -10.98
CA GLY A 61 0.91 -8.36 -9.87
C GLY A 61 -0.08 -8.28 -8.71
N ASN A 62 -1.08 -9.18 -8.66
CA ASN A 62 -2.07 -9.18 -7.60
C ASN A 62 -1.44 -9.60 -6.26
N TYR A 63 -1.74 -8.88 -5.20
CA TYR A 63 -1.34 -9.21 -3.84
C TYR A 63 -2.50 -8.98 -2.86
N ASN A 64 -2.53 -9.74 -1.79
CA ASN A 64 -3.54 -9.61 -0.73
C ASN A 64 -2.85 -9.34 0.62
N MET A 65 -3.31 -8.30 1.32
CA MET A 65 -2.84 -7.92 2.65
C MET A 65 -4.04 -7.61 3.53
N ASN A 66 -4.29 -8.48 4.51
CA ASN A 66 -5.42 -8.36 5.44
C ASN A 66 -4.95 -7.92 6.83
N GLU A 67 -4.15 -6.86 6.88
CA GLU A 67 -3.55 -6.34 8.10
C GLU A 67 -4.24 -5.04 8.52
N ARG A 68 -4.22 -4.77 9.83
CA ARG A 68 -4.84 -3.55 10.39
C ARG A 68 -3.76 -2.51 10.67
N PHE A 69 -3.88 -1.37 10.01
CA PHE A 69 -3.05 -0.19 10.27
C PHE A 69 -3.75 0.72 11.29
N ASN A 70 -2.97 1.28 12.20
CA ASN A 70 -3.42 2.24 13.21
C ASN A 70 -3.42 3.68 12.68
N THR A 71 -2.76 3.91 11.54
CA THR A 71 -2.69 5.22 10.88
C THR A 71 -3.29 5.14 9.48
N PRO A 72 -3.76 6.27 8.92
CA PRO A 72 -4.31 6.32 7.57
C PRO A 72 -3.24 6.41 6.47
N TYR A 73 -1.96 6.35 6.82
CA TYR A 73 -0.84 6.56 5.90
C TYR A 73 0.03 5.31 5.85
N VAL A 74 0.30 4.82 4.64
CA VAL A 74 1.10 3.62 4.40
C VAL A 74 1.99 3.87 3.19
N GLU A 75 3.26 3.47 3.27
CA GLU A 75 4.15 3.34 2.11
C GLU A 75 4.16 1.88 1.65
N LEU A 76 3.90 1.64 0.37
CA LEU A 76 3.96 0.32 -0.23
C LEU A 76 5.23 0.16 -1.05
N VAL A 77 6.05 -0.82 -0.68
CA VAL A 77 7.32 -1.14 -1.36
C VAL A 77 7.23 -2.54 -1.95
N ALA A 78 7.21 -2.62 -3.29
CA ALA A 78 7.31 -3.90 -4.01
C ALA A 78 8.76 -4.15 -4.44
N GLN A 79 9.28 -5.33 -4.12
CA GLN A 79 10.63 -5.78 -4.44
C GLN A 79 10.57 -7.19 -5.01
N GLY A 80 11.11 -7.38 -6.20
CA GLY A 80 11.13 -8.70 -6.81
C GLY A 80 11.69 -8.72 -8.20
N TYR A 81 11.47 -9.84 -8.85
CA TYR A 81 11.91 -10.07 -10.22
C TYR A 81 10.76 -9.75 -11.16
N TYR A 82 11.07 -9.08 -12.26
CA TYR A 82 10.09 -8.79 -13.32
C TYR A 82 10.54 -9.44 -14.61
N PHE A 83 9.57 -9.79 -15.46
CA PHE A 83 9.89 -10.19 -16.81
C PHE A 83 10.23 -8.95 -17.64
N ASN A 84 11.47 -8.87 -18.10
CA ASN A 84 11.86 -7.84 -19.06
C ASN A 84 11.46 -8.30 -20.47
N GLU A 85 10.42 -7.70 -21.02
CA GLU A 85 9.91 -7.99 -22.37
C GLU A 85 10.90 -7.64 -23.50
N LEU A 86 11.82 -6.69 -23.27
CA LEU A 86 12.84 -6.30 -24.24
C LEU A 86 13.99 -7.31 -24.30
N THR A 87 14.38 -7.89 -23.17
CA THR A 87 15.50 -8.84 -23.07
C THR A 87 15.04 -10.30 -23.03
N GLY A 88 13.74 -10.55 -22.79
CA GLY A 88 13.16 -11.88 -22.59
C GLY A 88 13.64 -12.57 -21.32
N LYS A 89 14.18 -11.83 -20.35
CA LYS A 89 14.79 -12.38 -19.13
C LYS A 89 13.91 -12.17 -17.90
N ASN A 90 14.02 -13.12 -16.98
CA ASN A 90 13.28 -13.16 -15.72
C ASN A 90 14.11 -12.75 -14.50
N ASP A 91 15.44 -12.57 -14.64
CA ASP A 91 16.35 -12.37 -13.50
C ASP A 91 16.63 -10.88 -13.19
N GLU A 92 15.84 -9.97 -13.74
CA GLU A 92 16.03 -8.55 -13.52
C GLU A 92 15.27 -8.10 -12.27
N GLN A 93 16.00 -7.51 -11.31
CA GLN A 93 15.42 -7.01 -10.06
C GLN A 93 14.80 -5.63 -10.25
N MET A 94 13.62 -5.43 -9.69
CA MET A 94 12.93 -4.14 -9.62
C MET A 94 12.54 -3.85 -8.18
N ARG A 95 12.67 -2.59 -7.79
CA ARG A 95 12.17 -2.04 -6.54
C ARG A 95 11.29 -0.83 -6.84
N MET A 96 10.08 -0.84 -6.33
CA MET A 96 9.10 0.24 -6.41
C MET A 96 8.68 0.64 -5.01
N SER A 97 8.41 1.92 -4.82
CA SER A 97 7.83 2.49 -3.61
C SER A 97 6.74 3.47 -4.01
N ALA A 98 5.58 3.40 -3.37
CA ALA A 98 4.42 4.26 -3.59
C ALA A 98 3.84 4.71 -2.25
#